data_AF-A0A0D0B684-F1
#
_entry.id   AF-A0A0D0B684-F1
#
_cell.length_a   1.000
_cell.length_b   1.000
_cell.length_c   1.000
_cell.angle_alpha   90.00
_cell.angle_beta   90.00
_cell.angle_gamma   90.00
#
_symmetry.space_group_name_H-M   'P 1'
#
loop_
_entity.id
_entity.type
_entity.pdbx_description
1 polymer ?
#
loop_
_entity_poly.entity_id
_entity_poly.type
_entity_poly.pdbx_seq_one_letter_code
_entity_poly.pdbx_strand_id
1 'polypeptide(L)'
;VNYLNFRQAMMKKYQVAIEGWPQDIPLKSPHNLDNDEHISTLYQAWKTGEAYWYKLSECQYQKHLQQLSDDKRAGIPTKVARKLRSDAG
;
A
#
# COMPACT_ATOMS: atom_id res chain seq x y z
N VAL A 1 -10.70 -0.94 -7.36
CA VAL A 1 -10.21 -0.55 -6.01
C VAL A 1 -8.83 0.08 -6.17
N ASN A 2 -8.57 1.26 -5.61
CA ASN A 2 -7.24 1.88 -5.68
C ASN A 2 -6.30 1.20 -4.67
N TYR A 3 -5.20 0.63 -5.13
CA TYR A 3 -4.27 -0.16 -4.31
C TYR A 3 -3.44 0.68 -3.32
N LEU A 4 -3.22 1.97 -3.60
CA LEU A 4 -2.60 2.88 -2.64
C LEU A 4 -3.50 3.05 -1.40
N ASN A 5 -4.81 3.19 -1.65
CA ASN A 5 -5.82 3.22 -0.60
C ASN A 5 -5.99 1.84 0.07
N PHE A 6 -5.63 0.75 -0.62
CA PHE A 6 -5.70 -0.61 -0.07
C PHE A 6 -4.71 -0.82 1.06
N ARG A 7 -3.43 -0.42 0.90
CA ARG A 7 -2.44 -0.52 1.99
C ARG A 7 -2.92 0.21 3.24
N GLN A 8 -3.36 1.46 3.07
CA GLN A 8 -3.87 2.25 4.19
C GLN A 8 -5.17 1.72 4.78
N ALA A 9 -6.07 1.18 3.95
CA ALA A 9 -7.30 0.56 4.43
C ALA A 9 -7.01 -0.72 5.23
N MET A 10 -6.08 -1.55 4.77
CA MET A 10 -5.66 -2.77 5.47
C MET A 10 -4.98 -2.43 6.80
N MET A 11 -4.08 -1.45 6.81
CA MET A 11 -3.43 -0.99 8.04
C MET A 11 -4.41 -0.35 9.02
N LYS A 12 -5.35 0.49 8.54
CA LYS A 12 -6.32 1.16 9.42
C LYS A 12 -7.35 0.20 10.00
N LYS A 13 -7.83 -0.75 9.19
CA LYS A 13 -8.92 -1.66 9.59
C LYS A 13 -8.43 -2.90 10.31
N TYR A 14 -7.32 -3.47 9.84
CA TYR A 14 -6.83 -4.77 10.31
C TYR A 14 -5.49 -4.68 11.05
N GLN A 15 -4.84 -3.50 11.07
CA GLN A 15 -3.51 -3.32 11.67
C GLN A 15 -2.47 -4.30 11.11
N VAL A 16 -2.56 -4.59 9.80
CA VAL A 16 -1.63 -5.46 9.09
C VAL A 16 -0.90 -4.65 8.02
N ALA A 17 0.40 -4.88 7.90
CA ALA A 17 1.26 -4.32 6.86
C ALA A 17 1.95 -5.43 6.07
N ILE A 18 2.45 -5.08 4.88
CA ILE A 18 3.30 -5.97 4.07
C ILE A 18 4.75 -5.58 4.35
N GLU A 19 5.56 -6.57 4.70
CA GLU A 19 7.03 -6.46 4.74
C GLU A 19 7.62 -7.14 3.50
N GLY A 20 8.79 -6.68 3.05
CA GLY A 20 9.53 -7.30 1.94
C GLY A 20 8.85 -7.20 0.57
N TRP A 21 7.98 -6.20 0.39
CA TRP A 21 7.51 -5.87 -0.96
C TRP A 21 8.68 -5.34 -1.81
N PRO A 22 8.93 -5.87 -3.02
CA PRO A 22 10.06 -5.44 -3.86
C PRO A 22 9.97 -3.95 -4.24
N GLN A 23 11.06 -3.20 -4.09
CA GLN A 23 11.08 -1.75 -4.34
C GLN A 23 10.84 -1.39 -5.81
N ASP A 24 11.28 -2.26 -6.72
CA ASP A 24 11.15 -2.07 -8.17
C ASP A 24 9.70 -2.26 -8.67
N ILE A 25 8.83 -2.83 -7.84
CA ILE A 25 7.45 -3.15 -8.22
C ILE A 25 6.51 -2.11 -7.59
N PRO A 26 5.79 -1.32 -8.40
CA PRO A 26 4.81 -0.40 -7.84
C PRO A 26 3.72 -1.17 -7.09
N LEU A 27 3.39 -0.70 -5.88
CA LEU A 27 2.35 -1.31 -5.05
C LEU A 27 0.96 -1.10 -5.68
N LYS A 28 0.61 -1.99 -6.61
CA LYS A 28 -0.63 -1.99 -7.41
C LYS A 28 -1.23 -3.39 -7.44
N SER A 29 -2.46 -3.47 -7.92
CA SER A 29 -3.08 -4.77 -8.17
C SER A 29 -2.26 -5.53 -9.21
N PRO A 30 -2.05 -6.85 -9.03
CA PRO A 30 -1.36 -7.66 -10.04
C PRO A 30 -1.99 -7.57 -11.44
N HIS A 31 -3.30 -7.35 -11.52
CA HIS A 31 -4.00 -7.14 -12.79
C HIS A 31 -3.58 -5.85 -13.53
N ASN A 32 -3.10 -4.84 -12.80
CA ASN A 32 -2.64 -3.56 -13.35
C ASN A 32 -1.09 -3.50 -13.44
N LEU A 33 -0.40 -4.63 -13.25
CA LEU A 33 1.02 -4.75 -13.52
C LEU A 33 1.16 -5.20 -14.97
N ASP A 34 1.60 -4.30 -15.85
CA ASP A 34 1.77 -4.60 -17.28
C ASP A 34 3.05 -5.39 -17.60
N ASN A 35 3.84 -5.75 -16.57
CA ASN A 35 5.10 -6.47 -16.72
C ASN A 35 5.03 -7.85 -16.05
N ASP A 36 5.10 -8.90 -16.87
CA ASP A 36 5.09 -10.30 -16.44
C ASP A 36 6.26 -10.64 -15.51
N GLU A 37 7.43 -10.02 -15.69
CA GLU A 37 8.57 -10.21 -14.80
C GLU A 37 8.29 -9.67 -13.40
N HIS A 38 7.59 -8.53 -13.30
CA HIS A 38 7.18 -8.00 -12.00
C HIS A 38 6.19 -8.94 -11.31
N ILE A 39 5.26 -9.54 -12.05
CA ILE A 39 4.31 -10.51 -11.49
C ILE A 39 5.05 -11.75 -10.99
N SER A 40 6.00 -12.28 -11.76
CA SER A 40 6.81 -13.44 -11.38
C SER A 40 7.64 -13.15 -10.13
N THR A 41 8.37 -12.03 -10.10
CA THR A 41 9.18 -11.61 -8.94
C THR A 41 8.32 -11.42 -7.70
N LEU A 42 7.17 -10.76 -7.84
CA LEU A 42 6.24 -10.61 -6.74
C LEU A 42 5.77 -11.98 -6.22
N TYR A 43 5.36 -12.88 -7.13
CA TYR A 43 4.94 -14.23 -6.76
C TYR A 43 6.04 -15.00 -6.01
N GLN A 44 7.29 -14.94 -6.49
CA GLN A 44 8.41 -15.59 -5.81
C GLN A 44 8.64 -15.01 -4.43
N ALA A 45 8.62 -13.68 -4.27
CA ALA A 45 8.79 -13.05 -2.96
C ALA A 45 7.73 -13.53 -1.95
N TRP A 46 6.47 -13.65 -2.37
CA TRP A 46 5.40 -14.20 -1.52
C TRP A 46 5.59 -15.69 -1.24
N LYS A 47 6.06 -16.46 -2.22
CA LYS A 47 6.26 -17.90 -2.11
C LYS A 47 7.43 -18.26 -1.20
N THR A 48 8.52 -17.51 -1.27
CA THR A 48 9.72 -17.72 -0.43
C THR A 48 9.55 -17.15 0.97
N GLY A 49 8.54 -16.30 1.18
CA GLY A 49 8.31 -15.60 2.44
C GLY A 49 9.18 -14.36 2.60
N GLU A 50 9.84 -13.89 1.54
CA GLU A 50 10.47 -12.56 1.53
C GLU A 50 9.41 -11.47 1.67
N ALA A 51 8.31 -11.59 0.92
CA ALA A 51 7.13 -10.77 1.08
C ALA A 51 6.10 -11.48 1.96
N TYR A 52 5.69 -10.85 3.06
CA TYR A 52 4.69 -11.42 3.96
C TYR A 52 3.85 -10.35 4.66
N TRP A 53 2.65 -10.78 5.06
CA TRP A 53 1.80 -9.99 5.93
C TRP A 53 2.25 -10.13 7.37
N TYR A 54 2.40 -9.01 8.06
CA TYR A 54 2.66 -9.01 9.49
C TYR A 54 1.67 -8.11 10.22
N LYS A 55 1.31 -8.52 11.42
CA LYS A 55 0.50 -7.70 12.32
C LYS A 55 1.40 -6.62 12.92
N LEU A 56 0.99 -5.38 12.79
CA LEU A 56 1.67 -4.24 13.41
C LEU A 56 1.55 -4.37 14.93
N SER A 57 2.66 -4.18 15.63
CA SER A 57 2.59 -3.90 17.07
C SER A 57 1.97 -2.51 17.28
N GLU A 58 1.46 -2.26 18.48
CA GLU A 58 0.85 -0.97 18.81
C GLU A 58 1.82 0.20 18.62
N CYS A 59 3.11 0.00 18.97
CA CYS A 59 4.17 0.97 18.75
C CYS A 59 4.41 1.24 17.25
N GLN A 60 4.48 0.19 16.43
CA GLN A 60 4.63 0.34 14.98
C GLN A 60 3.43 1.04 14.35
N TYR A 61 2.22 0.72 14.82
CA TYR A 61 0.99 1.37 14.38
C TYR A 61 0.99 2.88 14.71
N GLN A 62 1.38 3.26 15.94
CA GLN A 62 1.47 4.67 16.32
C GLN A 62 2.52 5.44 15.51
N LYS A 63 3.71 4.85 15.30
CA LYS A 63 4.74 5.44 14.45
C LYS A 63 4.22 5.64 13.02
N HIS A 64 3.47 4.68 12.50
CA HIS A 64 2.87 4.80 11.17
C HIS A 64 1.82 5.90 11.10
N LEU A 65 1.00 6.07 12.14
CA LEU A 65 0.02 7.17 12.22
C LEU A 65 0.70 8.54 12.28
N GLN A 66 1.79 8.66 13.03
CA GLN A 66 2.60 9.88 13.07
C GLN A 66 3.15 10.21 11.67
N GLN A 67 3.74 9.21 11.00
CA GLN A 67 4.28 9.39 9.65
C GLN A 67 3.20 9.78 8.64
N LEU A 68 2.01 9.19 8.71
CA LEU A 68 0.86 9.62 7.90
C LEU A 68 0.43 11.06 8.20
N SER A 69 0.56 11.50 9.46
CA SER A 69 0.24 12.87 9.86
C SER A 69 1.28 13.86 9.32
N ASP A 70 2.55 13.46 9.32
CA ASP A 70 3.67 14.26 8.81
C ASP A 70 3.62 14.36 7.29
N ASP A 71 3.36 13.25 6.59
CA ASP A 71 3.13 13.25 5.14
C ASP A 71 1.96 14.15 4.75
N LYS A 72 0.87 14.14 5.55
CA LYS A 72 -0.28 15.03 5.36
C LYS A 72 0.08 16.50 5.58
N ARG A 73 0.95 16.80 6.57
CA ARG A 73 1.47 18.16 6.81
C ARG A 73 2.41 18.61 5.69
N ALA A 74 3.20 17.70 5.14
CA ALA A 74 4.11 17.92 4.02
C ALA A 74 3.39 18.01 2.67
N GLY A 75 2.07 17.78 2.62
CA GLY A 75 1.29 17.80 1.39
C GLY A 75 1.52 16.58 0.48
N ILE A 76 2.21 15.55 0.97
CA ILE A 76 2.42 14.30 0.25
C ILE A 76 1.08 13.55 0.21
N PRO A 77 0.52 13.28 -0.98
CA PRO A 77 -0.78 12.64 -1.09
C PRO A 77 -0.70 11.19 -0.62
N THR A 78 -1.06 10.99 0.65
CA THR A 78 -1.15 9.68 1.30
C THR A 78 -2.37 8.89 0.79
N LYS A 79 -3.35 9.56 0.16
CA LYS A 79 -4.48 8.90 -0.50
C LYS A 79 -4.67 9.49 -1.87
N VAL A 80 -4.99 8.64 -2.84
CA VAL A 80 -5.47 9.14 -4.13
C VAL A 80 -6.87 9.68 -3.92
N ALA A 81 -7.02 10.99 -4.14
CA ALA A 81 -8.31 11.66 -4.16
C ALA A 81 -9.23 10.95 -5.16
N ARG A 82 -10.48 10.68 -4.75
CA ARG A 82 -11.46 10.12 -5.68
C ARG A 82 -11.66 11.13 -6.81
N LYS A 83 -11.59 10.65 -8.06
CA LYS A 83 -11.88 11.45 -9.26
C LYS A 83 -13.26 12.11 -9.05
N LEU A 84 -13.30 13.43 -9.11
CA LEU A 84 -14.56 14.18 -9.09
C LEU A 84 -15.34 13.78 -10.35
N ARG A 85 -16.61 13.43 -10.20
CA ARG A 85 -17.44 13.07 -11.34
C ARG A 85 -17.82 14.35 -12.09
N SER A 86 -17.86 14.27 -13.41
CA SER A 86 -18.12 15.39 -14.32
C SER A 86 -19.57 15.91 -14.29
N ASP A 87 -20.46 15.21 -13.60
CA ASP A 87 -21.89 15.52 -13.44
C ASP A 87 -22.20 16.33 -12.17
N ALA A 88 -21.19 16.77 -11.43
CA ALA A 88 -21.37 17.72 -10.34
C ALA A 88 -21.59 19.14 -10.90
N GLY A 89 -22.77 19.36 -11.47
CA GLY A 89 -23.31 20.65 -11.90
C GLY A 89 -24.55 21.00 -11.11
#